data_AF-A0A4U2YQJ6-F1
#
_entry.id   AF-A0A4U2YQJ6-F1
#
_cell.length_a   1.000
_cell.length_b   1.000
_cell.length_c   1.000
_cell.angle_alpha   90.00
_cell.angle_beta   90.00
_cell.angle_gamma   90.00
#
_symmetry.space_group_name_H-M   'P 1'
#
loop_
_entity.id
_entity.type
_entity.pdbx_description
1 polymer ?
#
loop_
_entity_poly.entity_id
_entity_poly.type
_entity_poly.pdbx_seq_one_letter_code
_entity_poly.pdbx_strand_id
1 'polypeptide(L)'
;MTTETRRDNQPLDSFESSLLTELQAQVALNEAAAPARKRRGRTVLGVSLGGLVAAGVTALGVSSLTASPAWSVSESNGELTVKVNRLDGAENLERELAKHGVKADIHFLQPGMKCQDDRYTEDTSAKGRQLSIGGEEFQVKLDSGVVGKGQTFVLWASVQQYENGARSSVDFGVADGPVAPCNPSSDSHWDEPIDPDMGAPVAD
;
A
#
# COMPACT_ATOMS: atom_id res chain seq x y z
N MET A 1 3.69 -51.90 -14.21
CA MET A 1 3.54 -50.90 -15.28
C MET A 1 2.09 -50.43 -15.25
N THR A 2 1.83 -49.26 -14.65
CA THR A 2 0.50 -48.66 -14.54
C THR A 2 0.65 -47.21 -15.00
N THR A 3 -0.06 -46.87 -16.06
CA THR A 3 0.05 -45.62 -16.83
C THR A 3 -0.73 -44.48 -16.17
N GLU A 4 -0.04 -43.37 -15.90
CA GLU A 4 -0.61 -42.07 -15.55
C GLU A 4 -1.56 -41.56 -16.65
N THR A 5 -2.78 -41.20 -16.25
CA THR A 5 -3.72 -40.46 -17.11
C THR A 5 -3.57 -38.97 -16.85
N ARG A 6 -2.93 -38.30 -17.80
CA ARG A 6 -2.80 -36.85 -17.93
C ARG A 6 -4.20 -36.20 -18.02
N ARG A 7 -4.55 -35.33 -17.07
CA ARG A 7 -5.78 -34.50 -17.09
C ARG A 7 -5.47 -33.14 -17.74
N ASP A 8 -5.50 -33.08 -19.07
CA ASP A 8 -5.39 -31.83 -19.84
C ASP A 8 -6.48 -31.79 -20.93
N ASN A 9 -7.76 -31.71 -20.53
CA ASN A 9 -8.88 -31.21 -21.34
C ASN A 9 -10.21 -31.48 -20.62
N GLN A 10 -10.62 -30.58 -19.72
CA GLN A 10 -12.02 -30.50 -19.32
C GLN A 10 -12.60 -29.21 -19.94
N PRO A 11 -13.74 -29.28 -20.65
CA PRO A 11 -14.37 -28.08 -21.21
C PRO A 11 -14.80 -27.15 -20.08
N LEU A 12 -14.46 -25.86 -20.20
CA LEU A 12 -14.75 -24.83 -19.19
C LEU A 12 -16.25 -24.63 -19.06
N ASP A 13 -16.75 -24.50 -17.83
CA ASP A 13 -18.17 -24.25 -17.56
C ASP A 13 -18.57 -22.84 -18.03
N SER A 14 -19.88 -22.59 -18.19
CA SER A 14 -20.40 -21.30 -18.68
C SER A 14 -19.99 -20.11 -17.80
N PHE A 15 -19.80 -20.35 -16.51
CA PHE A 15 -19.32 -19.34 -15.55
C PHE A 15 -17.85 -19.00 -15.76
N GLU A 16 -16.98 -20.02 -15.90
CA GLU A 16 -15.54 -19.84 -16.16
C GLU A 16 -15.30 -19.15 -17.51
N SER A 17 -16.12 -19.48 -18.50
CA SER A 17 -16.11 -18.84 -19.81
C SER A 17 -16.44 -17.35 -19.74
N SER A 18 -17.38 -16.96 -18.86
CA SER A 18 -17.73 -15.54 -18.65
C SER A 18 -16.61 -14.75 -17.98
N LEU A 19 -15.96 -15.33 -16.96
CA LEU A 19 -14.81 -14.74 -16.28
C LEU A 19 -13.60 -14.57 -17.22
N LEU A 20 -13.33 -15.57 -18.06
CA LEU A 20 -12.24 -15.49 -19.03
C LEU A 20 -12.51 -14.46 -20.13
N THR A 21 -13.77 -14.31 -20.55
CA THR A 21 -14.15 -13.29 -21.53
C THR A 21 -13.96 -11.88 -20.97
N GLU A 22 -14.34 -11.67 -19.70
CA GLU A 22 -14.12 -10.39 -19.01
C GLU A 22 -12.63 -10.08 -18.83
N LEU A 23 -11.84 -11.07 -18.41
CA LEU A 23 -10.38 -10.95 -18.30
C LEU A 23 -9.71 -10.65 -19.63
N GLN A 24 -10.08 -11.35 -20.70
CA GLN A 24 -9.53 -11.11 -22.04
C GLN A 24 -9.91 -9.73 -22.57
N ALA A 25 -11.12 -9.24 -22.28
CA ALA A 25 -11.52 -7.88 -22.64
C ALA A 25 -10.65 -6.83 -21.92
N GLN A 26 -10.35 -7.03 -20.63
CA GLN A 26 -9.47 -6.14 -19.87
C GLN A 26 -8.04 -6.12 -20.43
N VAL A 27 -7.51 -7.29 -20.81
CA VAL A 27 -6.18 -7.41 -21.44
C VAL A 27 -6.16 -6.71 -22.80
N ALA A 28 -7.17 -6.93 -23.65
CA ALA A 28 -7.26 -6.30 -24.97
C ALA A 28 -7.35 -4.78 -24.88
N LEU A 29 -8.06 -4.23 -23.89
CA LEU A 29 -8.12 -2.79 -23.62
C LEU A 29 -6.75 -2.23 -23.19
N ASN A 30 -6.01 -2.98 -22.36
CA ASN A 30 -4.66 -2.61 -21.96
C ASN A 30 -3.65 -2.69 -23.12
N GLU A 31 -3.79 -3.66 -24.02
CA GLU A 31 -2.94 -3.77 -25.22
C GLU A 31 -3.28 -2.72 -26.28
N ALA A 32 -4.56 -2.37 -26.46
CA ALA A 32 -4.98 -1.29 -27.35
C ALA A 32 -4.53 0.10 -26.86
N ALA A 33 -4.28 0.24 -25.56
CA ALA A 33 -3.72 1.45 -24.95
C ALA A 33 -2.18 1.55 -25.08
N ALA A 34 -1.50 0.56 -25.66
CA ALA A 34 -0.05 0.62 -25.86
C ALA A 34 0.32 1.65 -26.95
N PRO A 35 1.12 2.70 -26.63
CA PRO A 35 1.51 3.68 -27.64
C PRO A 35 2.47 3.07 -28.66
N ALA A 36 2.16 3.27 -29.95
CA ALA A 36 3.02 2.92 -31.08
C ALA A 36 4.43 3.53 -30.90
N ARG A 37 5.41 2.65 -30.73
CA ARG A 37 6.83 2.94 -30.42
C ARG A 37 7.49 3.66 -31.62
N LYS A 38 7.37 4.99 -31.71
CA LYS A 38 8.07 5.79 -32.73
C LYS A 38 9.59 5.75 -32.50
N ARG A 39 10.31 5.04 -33.39
CA ARG A 39 11.77 5.09 -33.50
C ARG A 39 12.21 6.53 -33.81
N ARG A 40 12.79 7.23 -32.84
CA ARG A 40 13.33 8.58 -33.05
C ARG A 40 14.82 8.48 -33.39
N GLY A 41 15.12 8.58 -34.69
CA GLY A 41 16.48 8.67 -35.21
C GLY A 41 17.18 9.96 -34.76
N ARG A 42 18.49 9.86 -34.53
CA ARG A 42 19.40 10.98 -34.28
C ARG A 42 19.67 11.74 -35.57
N THR A 43 19.44 13.07 -35.54
CA THR A 43 20.13 14.19 -36.24
C THR A 43 19.22 15.42 -36.14
N VAL A 44 19.60 16.70 -36.08
CA VAL A 44 20.81 17.51 -35.86
C VAL A 44 20.28 18.97 -35.78
N LEU A 45 20.90 19.82 -34.96
CA LEU A 45 20.88 21.30 -34.92
C LEU A 45 19.58 22.13 -35.08
N GLY A 46 19.37 23.08 -34.15
CA GLY A 46 18.50 24.24 -34.34
C GLY A 46 18.43 25.15 -33.11
N VAL A 47 19.13 26.29 -33.15
CA VAL A 47 19.09 27.37 -32.15
C VAL A 47 17.74 28.10 -32.21
N SER A 48 17.12 28.39 -31.05
CA SER A 48 16.25 29.57 -30.88
C SER A 48 16.10 29.94 -29.40
N LEU A 49 16.36 31.21 -29.09
CA LEU A 49 16.03 31.86 -27.81
C LEU A 49 14.51 32.06 -27.71
N GLY A 50 13.96 31.88 -26.50
CA GLY A 50 12.59 32.31 -26.19
C GLY A 50 12.04 31.58 -24.98
N GLY A 51 12.02 32.24 -23.82
CA GLY A 51 11.56 31.68 -22.57
C GLY A 51 10.07 31.38 -22.55
N LEU A 52 9.73 30.24 -21.95
CA LEU A 52 8.49 29.95 -21.23
C LEU A 52 8.82 28.78 -20.30
N VAL A 53 8.79 29.04 -18.99
CA VAL A 53 8.99 28.04 -17.94
C VAL A 53 7.76 27.13 -17.95
N ALA A 54 7.80 26.07 -18.74
CA ALA A 54 6.85 24.98 -18.64
C ALA A 54 7.29 24.06 -17.49
N ALA A 55 6.41 23.90 -16.51
CA ALA A 55 6.61 23.07 -15.32
C ALA A 55 7.20 21.71 -15.69
N GLY A 56 8.45 21.50 -15.29
CA GLY A 56 9.10 20.21 -15.38
C GLY A 56 8.49 19.27 -14.36
N VAL A 57 7.55 18.44 -14.80
CA VAL A 57 7.26 17.18 -14.10
C VAL A 57 8.46 16.28 -14.32
N THR A 58 9.49 16.44 -13.49
CA THR A 58 10.56 15.45 -13.36
C THR A 58 10.01 14.32 -12.50
N ALA A 59 9.29 13.39 -13.13
CA ALA A 59 9.11 12.06 -12.59
C ALA A 59 10.47 11.34 -12.65
N LEU A 60 11.31 11.57 -11.64
CA LEU A 60 12.48 10.74 -11.39
C LEU A 60 11.97 9.45 -10.73
N GLY A 61 11.54 8.53 -11.58
CA GLY A 61 11.24 7.15 -11.21
C GLY A 61 11.69 6.26 -12.35
N VAL A 62 12.87 5.68 -12.24
CA VAL A 62 13.28 4.56 -13.09
C VAL A 62 12.22 3.48 -12.96
N SER A 63 11.39 3.35 -14.00
CA SER A 63 10.35 2.34 -14.07
C SER A 63 11.01 0.96 -14.01
N SER A 64 10.91 0.33 -12.85
CA SER A 64 10.92 -1.13 -12.78
C SER A 64 9.50 -1.54 -13.19
N LEU A 65 9.28 -1.81 -14.49
CA LEU A 65 7.97 -2.04 -15.11
C LEU A 65 7.22 -3.31 -14.62
N THR A 66 7.54 -3.84 -13.44
CA THR A 66 6.90 -5.04 -12.87
C THR A 66 6.71 -4.99 -11.36
N ALA A 67 7.15 -3.95 -10.65
CA ALA A 67 6.99 -3.88 -9.19
C ALA A 67 5.96 -2.81 -8.80
N SER A 68 4.89 -3.23 -8.12
CA SER A 68 3.95 -2.32 -7.47
C SER A 68 4.70 -1.38 -6.51
N PRO A 69 4.26 -0.12 -6.36
CA PRO A 69 4.92 0.82 -5.46
C PRO A 69 4.82 0.32 -4.01
N ALA A 70 5.73 0.79 -3.16
CA ALA A 70 5.75 0.52 -1.72
C ALA A 70 4.40 0.83 -1.06
N TRP A 71 3.83 1.96 -1.48
CA TRP A 71 2.58 2.48 -1.00
C TRP A 71 1.93 3.33 -2.09
N SER A 72 0.64 3.60 -1.92
CA SER A 72 -0.11 4.55 -2.73
C SER A 72 -1.10 5.32 -1.87
N VAL A 73 -1.27 6.60 -2.17
CA VAL A 73 -2.27 7.47 -1.56
C VAL A 73 -3.27 7.87 -2.63
N SER A 74 -4.56 7.73 -2.34
CA SER A 74 -5.64 8.13 -3.23
C SER A 74 -6.77 8.75 -2.43
N GLU A 75 -7.43 9.77 -2.99
CA GLU A 75 -8.56 10.43 -2.36
C GLU A 75 -9.81 10.27 -3.23
N SER A 76 -10.93 9.89 -2.62
CA SER A 76 -12.22 9.77 -3.30
C SER A 76 -13.36 10.10 -2.36
N ASN A 77 -14.28 10.98 -2.77
CA ASN A 77 -15.44 11.39 -1.97
C ASN A 77 -15.09 11.89 -0.54
N GLY A 78 -13.92 12.50 -0.38
CA GLY A 78 -13.42 12.96 0.92
C GLY A 78 -12.85 11.86 1.81
N GLU A 79 -12.75 10.61 1.35
CA GLU A 79 -12.00 9.54 2.03
C GLU A 79 -10.58 9.48 1.45
N LEU A 80 -9.58 9.63 2.30
CA LEU A 80 -8.18 9.42 1.97
C LEU A 80 -7.83 7.97 2.25
N THR A 81 -7.43 7.25 1.20
CA THR A 81 -7.03 5.85 1.27
C THR A 81 -5.52 5.73 1.11
N VAL A 82 -4.88 5.15 2.11
CA VAL A 82 -3.47 4.78 2.11
C VAL A 82 -3.37 3.27 1.98
N LYS A 83 -2.71 2.80 0.93
CA LYS A 83 -2.43 1.38 0.73
C LYS A 83 -0.94 1.16 0.84
N VAL A 84 -0.52 0.21 1.67
CA VAL A 84 0.89 -0.15 1.91
C VAL A 84 1.10 -1.59 1.49
N ASN A 85 1.89 -1.79 0.44
CA ASN A 85 2.26 -3.10 -0.10
C ASN A 85 3.62 -3.56 0.44
N ARG A 86 4.46 -2.61 0.88
CA ARG A 86 5.77 -2.88 1.48
C ARG A 86 6.08 -1.83 2.54
N LEU A 87 6.79 -2.27 3.57
CA LEU A 87 7.21 -1.47 4.72
C LEU A 87 8.46 -0.61 4.41
N ASP A 88 8.41 0.17 3.34
CA ASP A 88 9.50 1.07 2.91
C ASP A 88 9.02 2.49 2.60
N GLY A 89 9.91 3.47 2.79
CA GLY A 89 9.67 4.86 2.38
C GLY A 89 8.65 5.63 3.22
N ALA A 90 8.61 5.40 4.54
CA ALA A 90 7.72 6.10 5.47
C ALA A 90 7.78 7.64 5.33
N GLU A 91 8.98 8.24 5.32
CA GLU A 91 9.13 9.70 5.13
C GLU A 91 8.54 10.21 3.81
N ASN A 92 8.59 9.40 2.75
CA ASN A 92 8.01 9.77 1.47
C ASN A 92 6.47 9.72 1.53
N LEU A 93 5.93 8.72 2.23
CA LEU A 93 4.50 8.58 2.48
C LEU A 93 3.97 9.74 3.34
N GLU A 94 4.67 10.12 4.40
CA GLU A 94 4.32 11.28 5.23
C GLU A 94 4.26 12.57 4.42
N ARG A 95 5.25 12.80 3.54
CA ARG A 95 5.24 13.96 2.65
C ARG A 95 4.10 13.92 1.63
N GLU A 96 3.70 12.72 1.19
CA GLU A 96 2.53 12.60 0.32
C GLU A 96 1.26 12.95 1.09
N LEU A 97 1.06 12.39 2.28
CA LEU A 97 -0.07 12.71 3.16
C LEU A 97 -0.15 14.20 3.49
N ALA A 98 0.99 14.87 3.67
CA ALA A 98 1.04 16.30 3.92
C ALA A 98 0.47 17.13 2.75
N LYS A 99 0.56 16.65 1.51
CA LYS A 99 -0.08 17.30 0.34
C LYS A 99 -1.60 17.25 0.41
N HIS A 100 -2.15 16.27 1.11
CA HIS A 100 -3.58 16.13 1.41
C HIS A 100 -3.96 16.80 2.74
N GLY A 101 -3.06 17.60 3.34
CA GLY A 101 -3.33 18.30 4.59
C GLY A 101 -3.25 17.41 5.84
N VAL A 102 -2.81 16.17 5.71
CA VAL A 102 -2.63 15.24 6.82
C VAL A 102 -1.18 15.29 7.30
N LYS A 103 -0.98 15.80 8.51
CA LYS A 103 0.31 15.65 9.20
C LYS A 103 0.41 14.22 9.72
N ALA A 104 1.51 13.54 9.44
CA ALA A 104 1.70 12.14 9.83
C ALA A 104 3.06 11.90 10.52
N ASP A 105 3.12 10.88 11.37
CA ASP A 105 4.31 10.27 11.98
C ASP A 105 4.20 8.75 11.74
N ILE A 106 5.00 8.24 10.81
CA ILE A 106 4.91 6.89 10.28
C ILE A 106 6.23 6.17 10.48
N HIS A 107 6.15 4.98 11.09
CA HIS A 107 7.32 4.13 11.32
C HIS A 107 7.10 2.72 10.80
N PHE A 108 7.92 2.32 9.85
CA PHE A 108 8.04 0.94 9.41
C PHE A 108 9.20 0.29 10.14
N LEU A 109 8.89 -0.69 10.99
CA LEU A 109 9.82 -1.29 11.93
C LEU A 109 10.25 -2.69 11.47
N GLN A 110 11.35 -3.16 12.04
CA GLN A 110 11.76 -4.55 11.87
C GLN A 110 10.70 -5.51 12.42
N PRO A 111 10.60 -6.74 11.89
CA PRO A 111 9.77 -7.81 12.44
C PRO A 111 9.89 -7.94 13.97
N GLY A 112 8.75 -8.04 14.66
CA GLY A 112 8.73 -8.22 16.13
C GLY A 112 9.02 -6.96 16.94
N MET A 113 9.03 -5.79 16.31
CA MET A 113 9.25 -4.51 16.99
C MET A 113 7.99 -3.65 16.96
N LYS A 114 7.77 -2.91 18.04
CA LYS A 114 6.77 -1.84 18.15
C LYS A 114 7.43 -0.54 18.60
N CYS A 115 6.79 0.59 18.33
CA CYS A 115 7.16 1.82 19.03
C CYS A 115 6.76 1.68 20.51
N GLN A 116 7.55 2.28 21.41
CA GLN A 116 7.15 2.37 22.82
C GLN A 116 5.75 2.98 22.98
N ASP A 117 5.03 2.51 23.99
CA ASP A 117 3.72 3.04 24.36
C ASP A 117 3.86 4.49 24.88
N ASP A 118 2.74 5.21 25.06
CA ASP A 118 2.68 6.58 25.59
C ASP A 118 3.45 7.66 24.80
N ARG A 119 3.78 7.40 23.53
CA ARG A 119 4.40 8.40 22.63
C ARG A 119 3.52 9.62 22.35
N TYR A 120 2.21 9.47 22.50
CA TYR A 120 1.24 10.51 22.20
C TYR A 120 -0.01 10.32 23.06
N THR A 121 -0.78 11.40 23.21
CA THR A 121 -2.15 11.33 23.74
C THR A 121 -3.10 11.08 22.58
N GLU A 122 -3.82 9.97 22.59
CA GLU A 122 -4.78 9.68 21.53
C GLU A 122 -5.99 10.62 21.61
N ASP A 123 -6.34 11.21 20.47
CA ASP A 123 -7.64 11.84 20.30
C ASP A 123 -8.72 10.77 20.08
N THR A 124 -9.34 10.37 21.19
CA THR A 124 -10.45 9.42 21.18
C THR A 124 -11.71 9.97 20.52
N SER A 125 -11.81 11.28 20.28
CA SER A 125 -12.94 11.91 19.60
C SER A 125 -12.86 11.81 18.07
N ALA A 126 -11.65 11.66 17.51
CA ALA A 126 -11.46 11.46 16.09
C ALA A 126 -11.99 10.09 15.67
N LYS A 127 -13.17 10.08 15.03
CA LYS A 127 -13.85 8.91 14.43
C LYS A 127 -13.70 8.95 12.91
N GLY A 128 -13.85 7.81 12.23
CA GLY A 128 -13.70 7.74 10.77
C GLY A 128 -12.32 7.32 10.31
N ARG A 129 -11.71 6.37 11.04
CA ARG A 129 -10.48 5.69 10.62
C ARG A 129 -10.75 4.21 10.55
N GLN A 130 -10.27 3.57 9.49
CA GLN A 130 -10.43 2.13 9.31
C GLN A 130 -9.10 1.51 8.87
N LEU A 131 -8.75 0.39 9.48
CA LEU A 131 -7.66 -0.47 9.05
C LEU A 131 -8.25 -1.74 8.45
N SER A 132 -7.76 -2.11 7.28
CA SER A 132 -8.02 -3.39 6.63
C SER A 132 -6.68 -4.07 6.39
N ILE A 133 -6.53 -5.30 6.86
CA ILE A 133 -5.35 -6.14 6.62
C ILE A 133 -5.79 -7.29 5.71
N GLY A 134 -5.09 -7.50 4.60
CA GLY A 134 -5.47 -8.55 3.65
C GLY A 134 -4.30 -8.99 2.77
N GLY A 135 -4.11 -10.30 2.65
CA GLY A 135 -3.03 -10.88 1.85
C GLY A 135 -1.66 -10.34 2.28
N GLU A 136 -1.00 -9.62 1.37
CA GLU A 136 0.34 -9.06 1.56
C GLU A 136 0.33 -7.55 1.87
N GLU A 137 -0.83 -6.94 2.03
CA GLU A 137 -0.99 -5.49 2.18
C GLU A 137 -1.88 -5.10 3.36
N PHE A 138 -1.72 -3.86 3.80
CA PHE A 138 -2.72 -3.21 4.65
C PHE A 138 -3.14 -1.87 4.06
N GLN A 139 -4.38 -1.51 4.36
CA GLN A 139 -5.01 -0.30 3.91
C GLN A 139 -5.53 0.48 5.11
N VAL A 140 -5.19 1.76 5.18
CA VAL A 140 -5.76 2.71 6.12
C VAL A 140 -6.64 3.69 5.37
N LYS A 141 -7.88 3.84 5.83
CA LYS A 141 -8.82 4.84 5.35
C LYS A 141 -9.01 5.90 6.42
N LEU A 142 -8.97 7.16 5.99
CA LEU A 142 -9.13 8.34 6.83
C LEU A 142 -10.21 9.22 6.22
N ASP A 143 -11.30 9.42 6.94
CA ASP A 143 -12.34 10.37 6.55
C ASP A 143 -11.81 11.80 6.55
N SER A 144 -12.38 12.65 5.69
CA SER A 144 -12.00 14.06 5.61
C SER A 144 -12.17 14.73 6.98
N GLY A 145 -11.13 15.43 7.42
CA GLY A 145 -11.14 16.17 8.68
C GLY A 145 -10.92 15.32 9.93
N VAL A 146 -10.69 14.00 9.81
CA VAL A 146 -10.35 13.15 10.97
C VAL A 146 -9.00 13.53 11.61
N VAL A 147 -8.10 14.11 10.82
CA VAL A 147 -6.84 14.71 11.29
C VAL A 147 -7.00 16.22 11.20
N GLY A 148 -7.32 16.84 12.34
CA GLY A 148 -7.50 18.26 12.48
C GLY A 148 -6.19 19.05 12.49
N LYS A 149 -6.32 20.39 12.52
CA LYS A 149 -5.16 21.28 12.67
C LYS A 149 -4.50 21.07 14.02
N GLY A 150 -3.19 20.83 14.02
CA GLY A 150 -2.43 20.58 15.24
C GLY A 150 -2.42 19.11 15.68
N GLN A 151 -3.22 18.26 15.05
CA GLN A 151 -3.21 16.81 15.25
C GLN A 151 -2.22 16.14 14.32
N THR A 152 -1.83 14.91 14.64
CA THR A 152 -0.90 14.11 13.85
C THR A 152 -1.45 12.70 13.70
N PHE A 153 -1.60 12.21 12.46
CA PHE A 153 -1.86 10.80 12.21
C PHE A 153 -0.61 9.99 12.58
N VAL A 154 -0.76 8.98 13.42
CA VAL A 154 0.35 8.13 13.84
C VAL A 154 0.11 6.73 13.30
N LEU A 155 1.16 6.11 12.80
CA LEU A 155 1.14 4.72 12.37
C LEU A 155 2.49 4.08 12.61
N TRP A 156 2.49 2.88 13.19
CA TRP A 156 3.64 2.00 13.06
C TRP A 156 3.21 0.61 12.61
N ALA A 157 4.09 -0.04 11.86
CA ALA A 157 3.85 -1.38 11.36
C ALA A 157 5.13 -2.20 11.38
N SER A 158 4.98 -3.48 11.72
CA SER A 158 6.01 -4.51 11.67
C SER A 158 5.38 -5.75 11.03
N VAL A 159 6.01 -6.28 9.99
CA VAL A 159 5.47 -7.40 9.21
C VAL A 159 6.59 -8.39 8.88
N GLN A 160 6.34 -9.67 9.10
CA GLN A 160 7.15 -10.79 8.62
C GLN A 160 6.29 -11.63 7.69
N GLN A 161 6.74 -11.76 6.44
CA GLN A 161 6.12 -12.63 5.46
C GLN A 161 6.68 -14.06 5.57
N TYR A 162 5.81 -15.03 5.30
CA TYR A 162 6.08 -16.46 5.22
C TYR A 162 5.43 -17.02 3.94
N GLU A 163 5.75 -18.26 3.56
CA GLU A 163 5.17 -18.89 2.36
C GLU A 163 3.64 -18.99 2.41
N ASN A 164 3.06 -19.20 3.60
CA ASN A 164 1.62 -19.44 3.79
C ASN A 164 0.90 -18.33 4.58
N GLY A 165 1.45 -17.12 4.60
CA GLY A 165 0.82 -15.98 5.27
C GLY A 165 1.81 -14.96 5.80
N ALA A 166 1.34 -14.06 6.64
CA ALA A 166 2.16 -13.05 7.29
C ALA A 166 1.83 -12.98 8.78
N ARG A 167 2.85 -12.70 9.59
CA ARG A 167 2.66 -12.19 10.94
C ARG A 167 2.85 -10.68 10.90
N SER A 168 1.97 -9.94 11.55
CA SER A 168 1.98 -8.48 11.51
C SER A 168 1.48 -7.88 12.80
N SER A 169 2.11 -6.78 13.23
CA SER A 169 1.59 -5.85 14.23
C SER A 169 1.47 -4.49 13.58
N VAL A 170 0.30 -3.89 13.68
CA VAL A 170 0.01 -2.55 13.18
C VAL A 170 -0.75 -1.80 14.25
N ASP A 171 -0.29 -0.59 14.57
CA ASP A 171 -1.00 0.34 15.42
C ASP A 171 -1.13 1.67 14.69
N PHE A 172 -2.27 2.32 14.87
CA PHE A 172 -2.53 3.60 14.24
C PHE A 172 -3.53 4.41 15.06
N GLY A 173 -3.41 5.73 14.97
CA GLY A 173 -4.24 6.64 15.75
C GLY A 173 -4.15 8.07 15.26
N VAL A 174 -4.77 8.97 16.00
CA VAL A 174 -4.59 10.41 15.83
C VAL A 174 -4.14 10.97 17.17
N ALA A 175 -2.97 11.60 17.17
CA ALA A 175 -2.43 12.27 18.32
C ALA A 175 -3.01 13.67 18.47
N ASP A 176 -3.42 14.02 19.69
CA ASP A 176 -3.68 15.40 20.08
C ASP A 176 -2.35 16.09 20.44
N GLY A 177 -1.84 16.88 19.51
CA GLY A 177 -0.60 17.63 19.68
C GLY A 177 0.67 16.90 19.23
N PRO A 178 1.82 17.14 19.89
CA PRO A 178 3.11 16.59 19.48
C PRO A 178 3.22 15.09 19.77
N VAL A 179 3.96 14.39 18.91
CA VAL A 179 4.27 12.96 19.04
C VAL A 179 5.74 12.83 19.43
N ALA A 180 6.05 12.09 20.49
CA ALA A 180 7.42 11.80 20.88
C ALA A 180 8.10 10.85 19.86
N PRO A 181 9.44 10.83 19.72
CA PRO A 181 10.11 9.95 18.75
C PRO A 181 9.77 8.46 18.93
N CYS A 182 9.75 7.69 17.84
CA CYS A 182 9.64 6.23 17.94
C CYS A 182 10.95 5.64 18.45
N ASN A 183 10.93 5.14 19.67
CA ASN A 183 11.98 4.29 20.21
C ASN A 183 11.52 2.82 20.09
N PRO A 184 12.07 2.03 19.15
CA PRO A 184 11.63 0.66 18.94
C PRO A 184 11.89 -0.23 20.17
N SER A 185 10.95 -1.12 20.45
CA SER A 185 11.04 -2.14 21.51
C SER A 185 10.43 -3.45 21.02
N SER A 186 10.81 -4.57 21.62
CA SER A 186 10.24 -5.87 21.29
C SER A 186 8.74 -5.89 21.55
N ASP A 187 7.97 -6.36 20.58
CA ASP A 187 6.55 -6.61 20.74
C ASP A 187 6.35 -8.05 21.23
N SER A 188 5.97 -8.19 22.52
CA SER A 188 5.78 -9.49 23.16
C SER A 188 4.70 -10.35 22.49
N HIS A 189 3.78 -9.74 21.73
CA HIS A 189 2.81 -10.48 20.93
C HIS A 189 3.51 -11.38 19.89
N TRP A 190 4.78 -11.11 19.54
CA TRP A 190 5.55 -11.91 18.59
C TRP A 190 6.20 -13.16 19.19
N ASP A 191 6.23 -13.27 20.51
CA ASP A 191 6.79 -14.44 21.21
C ASP A 191 5.78 -15.59 21.33
N GLU A 192 4.49 -15.31 21.12
CA GLU A 192 3.44 -16.32 21.14
C GLU A 192 3.55 -17.23 19.90
N PRO A 193 3.34 -18.56 20.04
CA PRO A 193 3.25 -19.46 18.90
C PRO A 193 2.14 -19.04 17.96
N ILE A 194 2.39 -19.07 16.65
CA ILE A 194 1.33 -18.87 15.66
C ILE A 194 0.44 -20.11 15.70
N ASP A 195 -0.81 -19.95 16.15
CA ASP A 195 -1.79 -21.03 16.09
C ASP A 195 -2.06 -21.37 14.61
N PRO A 196 -1.76 -22.59 14.15
CA PRO A 196 -2.00 -22.99 12.76
C PRO A 196 -3.50 -23.01 12.39
N ASP A 197 -4.40 -22.92 13.37
CA ASP A 197 -5.86 -23.05 13.21
C ASP A 197 -6.62 -21.71 13.30
N MET A 198 -5.92 -20.55 13.27
CA MET A 198 -6.53 -19.20 13.18
C MET A 198 -7.26 -18.89 11.85
N GLY A 199 -7.90 -19.91 11.27
CA GLY A 199 -8.93 -19.85 10.24
C GLY A 199 -10.32 -20.28 10.71
N ALA A 200 -10.51 -20.67 11.98
CA ALA A 200 -11.83 -21.01 12.52
C ALA A 200 -12.11 -20.29 13.84
N PRO A 201 -13.27 -19.62 14.00
CA PRO A 201 -13.71 -19.16 15.32
C PRO A 201 -13.97 -20.39 16.21
N VAL A 202 -13.30 -20.45 17.35
CA VAL A 202 -13.70 -21.31 18.46
C VAL A 202 -15.05 -20.82 18.98
N ALA A 203 -16.09 -21.61 18.74
CA ALA A 203 -17.38 -21.45 19.40
C ALA A 203 -17.26 -22.05 20.82
N ASP A 204 -17.68 -21.27 21.82
CA ASP A 204 -18.05 -21.78 23.14
C ASP A 204 -19.41 -22.50 23.05
#